data_AF-A0A9E0TAA1-F1
#
_entry.id   AF-A0A9E0TAA1-F1
#
_cell.length_a   1.000
_cell.length_b   1.000
_cell.length_c   1.000
_cell.angle_alpha   90.00
_cell.angle_beta   90.00
_cell.angle_gamma   90.00
#
_symmetry.space_group_name_H-M   'P 1'
#
loop_
_entity.id
_entity.type
_entity.pdbx_description
1 polymer ?
#
loop_
_entity_poly.entity_id
_entity_poly.type
_entity_poly.pdbx_seq_one_letter_code
_entity_poly.pdbx_strand_id
1 'polypeptide(L)'
;MDMKVSKKLGLKERYNLMTRDLAWTPTYQSVKDAYPQVEYEGIKIHDWDKFEDPFRMTMDSYWKYQAEKERKLYAIIDAFTQNNGHLGVTDARYIN
;
A
#
# COMPACT_ATOMS: atom_id res chain seq x y z
N MET A 1 -18.47 -4.54 -21.97
CA MET A 1 -19.68 -3.69 -21.92
C MET A 1 -19.37 -2.55 -20.96
N ASP A 2 -19.29 -1.31 -21.44
CA ASP A 2 -19.15 -0.16 -20.54
C ASP A 2 -20.42 -0.03 -19.70
N MET A 3 -20.28 -0.21 -18.39
CA MET A 3 -21.39 -0.10 -17.47
C MET A 3 -21.87 1.35 -17.47
N LYS A 4 -23.13 1.61 -17.87
CA LYS A 4 -23.75 2.94 -17.75
C LYS A 4 -23.93 3.25 -16.27
N VAL A 5 -22.99 4.01 -15.71
CA VAL A 5 -23.05 4.46 -14.32
C VAL A 5 -24.10 5.57 -14.21
N SER A 6 -25.24 5.28 -13.57
CA SER A 6 -26.36 6.23 -13.41
C SER A 6 -26.09 7.32 -12.38
N LYS A 7 -25.15 7.09 -11.45
CA LYS A 7 -24.76 8.01 -10.37
C LYS A 7 -23.24 7.97 -10.17
N LYS A 8 -22.60 9.15 -10.18
CA LYS A 8 -21.16 9.27 -9.96
C LYS A 8 -20.79 8.70 -8.58
N LEU A 9 -19.91 7.71 -8.57
CA LEU A 9 -19.42 7.05 -7.37
C LEU A 9 -18.53 7.98 -6.54
N GLY A 10 -18.65 7.88 -5.21
CA GLY A 10 -17.75 8.55 -4.26
C GLY A 10 -16.32 7.99 -4.31
N LEU A 11 -15.35 8.71 -3.74
CA LEU A 11 -13.95 8.26 -3.73
C LEU A 11 -13.77 6.91 -3.03
N LYS A 12 -14.46 6.70 -1.91
CA LYS A 12 -14.46 5.43 -1.16
C LYS A 12 -15.02 4.29 -2.00
N GLU A 13 -16.19 4.49 -2.61
CA GLU A 13 -16.86 3.47 -3.43
C GLU A 13 -15.99 3.09 -4.65
N ARG A 14 -15.41 4.08 -5.32
CA ARG A 14 -14.48 3.83 -6.43
C ARG A 14 -13.26 3.04 -5.99
N TYR A 15 -12.68 3.36 -4.84
CA TYR A 15 -11.53 2.62 -4.30
C TYR A 15 -11.90 1.17 -4.01
N ASN A 16 -13.05 0.94 -3.35
CA ASN A 16 -13.55 -0.40 -3.05
C ASN A 16 -13.72 -1.26 -4.32
N LEU A 17 -14.24 -0.68 -5.40
CA LEU A 17 -14.37 -1.39 -6.69
C LEU A 17 -13.03 -1.78 -7.31
N MET A 18 -11.97 -1.03 -7.02
CA MET A 18 -10.62 -1.30 -7.53
C MET A 18 -9.81 -2.21 -6.60
N THR A 19 -10.36 -2.63 -5.45
CA THR A 19 -9.66 -3.44 -4.46
C THR A 19 -10.54 -4.59 -3.97
N ARG A 20 -11.46 -4.32 -3.05
CA ARG A 20 -12.28 -5.32 -2.35
C ARG A 20 -13.26 -6.05 -3.26
N ASP A 21 -13.83 -5.36 -4.24
CA ASP A 21 -14.79 -5.94 -5.19
C ASP A 21 -14.13 -6.89 -6.19
N LEU A 22 -12.80 -6.91 -6.26
CA LEU A 22 -12.05 -7.90 -7.04
C LEU A 22 -11.97 -9.26 -6.33
N ALA A 23 -12.26 -9.31 -5.03
CA ALA A 23 -12.28 -10.55 -4.27
C ALA A 23 -13.57 -11.35 -4.55
N TRP A 24 -13.50 -12.67 -4.40
CA TRP A 24 -14.65 -13.55 -4.52
C TRP A 24 -14.59 -14.65 -3.47
N THR A 25 -15.75 -15.26 -3.18
CA THR A 25 -15.83 -16.45 -2.33
C THR A 25 -15.39 -17.68 -3.13
N PRO A 26 -14.31 -18.38 -2.74
CA PRO A 26 -13.88 -19.60 -3.42
C PRO A 26 -14.98 -20.68 -3.44
N THR A 27 -15.15 -21.35 -4.57
CA THR A 27 -16.16 -22.42 -4.74
C THR A 27 -15.54 -23.83 -4.78
N TYR A 28 -14.29 -23.95 -5.23
CA TYR A 28 -13.60 -25.24 -5.39
C TYR A 28 -12.68 -25.61 -4.22
N GLN A 29 -12.45 -24.68 -3.29
CA GLN A 29 -11.66 -24.87 -2.07
C GLN A 29 -12.37 -24.20 -0.90
N SER A 30 -12.17 -24.71 0.31
CA SER A 30 -12.73 -24.06 1.48
C SER A 30 -12.00 -22.74 1.78
N VAL A 31 -12.72 -21.75 2.32
CA VAL A 31 -12.12 -20.47 2.74
C VAL A 31 -11.06 -20.67 3.82
N LYS A 32 -11.24 -21.68 4.69
CA LYS A 32 -10.29 -22.01 5.77
C LYS A 32 -8.97 -22.55 5.22
N ASP A 33 -9.02 -23.33 4.15
CA ASP A 33 -7.80 -23.84 3.51
C ASP A 33 -7.07 -22.73 2.73
N ALA A 34 -7.83 -21.78 2.15
CA ALA A 34 -7.27 -20.61 1.49
C ALA A 34 -6.60 -19.63 2.48
N TYR A 35 -7.15 -19.48 3.69
CA TYR A 35 -6.67 -18.55 4.72
C TYR A 35 -6.47 -19.25 6.08
N PRO A 36 -5.53 -20.20 6.21
CA PRO A 36 -5.42 -21.11 7.36
C PRO A 36 -5.02 -20.42 8.67
N GLN A 37 -4.42 -19.24 8.60
CA GLN A 37 -3.90 -18.52 9.77
C GLN A 37 -4.94 -17.63 10.46
N VAL A 38 -6.11 -17.40 9.84
CA VAL A 38 -7.10 -16.43 10.34
C VAL A 38 -7.65 -16.79 11.73
N GLU A 39 -7.74 -18.08 12.07
CA GLU A 39 -8.30 -18.55 13.35
C GLU A 39 -7.22 -18.90 14.40
N TYR A 40 -5.94 -18.98 14.01
CA TYR A 40 -4.85 -19.51 14.86
C TYR A 40 -4.63 -18.69 16.14
N GLU A 41 -4.76 -17.37 16.06
CA GLU A 41 -4.47 -16.44 17.16
C GLU A 41 -5.66 -16.25 18.13
N GLY A 42 -6.80 -16.91 17.88
CA GLY A 42 -8.02 -16.77 18.69
C GLY A 42 -8.80 -15.46 18.45
N ILE A 43 -8.32 -14.60 17.54
CA ILE A 43 -9.02 -13.39 17.11
C ILE A 43 -10.23 -13.78 16.25
N LYS A 44 -11.40 -13.18 16.54
CA LYS A 44 -12.64 -13.44 15.81
C LYS A 44 -13.08 -12.22 15.03
N ILE A 45 -13.01 -12.31 13.70
CA ILE A 45 -13.56 -11.29 12.81
C ILE A 45 -14.99 -11.68 12.45
N HIS A 46 -15.95 -10.86 12.89
CA HIS A 46 -17.38 -11.11 12.63
C HIS A 46 -17.84 -10.64 11.25
N ASP A 47 -17.24 -9.57 10.74
CA ASP A 47 -17.66 -8.92 9.50
C ASP A 47 -16.49 -8.18 8.86
N TRP A 48 -15.96 -8.73 7.77
CA TRP A 48 -14.88 -8.11 7.01
C TRP A 48 -15.35 -6.86 6.26
N ASP A 49 -16.64 -6.71 5.96
CA ASP A 49 -17.21 -5.56 5.22
C ASP A 49 -17.15 -4.25 6.00
N LYS A 50 -16.92 -4.32 7.31
CA LYS A 50 -16.70 -3.15 8.17
C LYS A 50 -15.26 -2.62 8.15
N PHE A 51 -14.33 -3.28 7.46
CA PHE A 51 -12.97 -2.76 7.32
C PHE A 51 -12.96 -1.44 6.53
N GLU A 52 -12.38 -0.39 7.12
CA GLU A 52 -12.22 0.93 6.49
C GLU A 52 -10.78 1.12 6.02
N ASP A 53 -10.59 1.34 4.71
CA ASP A 53 -9.25 1.57 4.17
C ASP A 53 -8.61 2.84 4.77
N PRO A 54 -7.46 2.72 5.46
CA PRO A 54 -6.80 3.86 6.09
C PRO A 54 -6.17 4.82 5.06
N PHE A 55 -5.89 4.32 3.85
CA PHE A 55 -5.42 5.10 2.71
C PHE A 55 -6.09 4.63 1.44
N ARG A 56 -6.26 5.52 0.46
CA ARG A 56 -6.92 5.25 -0.82
C ARG A 56 -5.99 5.56 -1.98
N MET A 57 -4.89 4.81 -2.09
CA MET A 57 -3.91 4.94 -3.17
C MET A 57 -4.05 3.78 -4.14
N THR A 58 -4.32 4.08 -5.40
CA THR A 58 -4.24 3.11 -6.49
C THR A 58 -2.77 2.85 -6.87
N MET A 59 -2.50 1.75 -7.58
CA MET A 59 -1.13 1.37 -7.93
C MET A 59 -0.41 2.41 -8.81
N ASP A 60 -1.12 3.02 -9.76
CA ASP A 60 -0.59 4.12 -10.59
C ASP A 60 -0.18 5.33 -9.74
N SER A 61 -1.01 5.69 -8.75
CA SER A 61 -0.73 6.78 -7.82
C SER A 61 0.45 6.44 -6.92
N TYR A 62 0.50 5.22 -6.38
CA TYR A 62 1.61 4.76 -5.56
C TYR A 62 2.93 4.84 -6.33
N TRP A 63 3.01 4.25 -7.53
CA TRP A 63 4.22 4.30 -8.34
C TRP A 63 4.66 5.72 -8.66
N LYS A 64 3.72 6.59 -9.05
CA LYS A 64 4.04 7.99 -9.33
C LYS A 64 4.67 8.68 -8.12
N TYR A 65 4.07 8.55 -6.94
CA TYR A 65 4.57 9.24 -5.75
C TYR A 65 5.87 8.61 -5.22
N GLN A 66 6.00 7.29 -5.19
CA GLN A 66 7.22 6.64 -4.72
C GLN A 66 8.38 6.88 -5.69
N ALA A 67 8.16 6.84 -7.01
CA ALA A 67 9.21 7.12 -7.98
C ALA A 67 9.79 8.53 -7.83
N GLU A 68 8.95 9.56 -7.60
CA GLU A 68 9.44 10.92 -7.35
C GLU A 68 10.19 11.05 -6.02
N LYS A 69 9.81 10.28 -5.00
CA LYS A 69 10.54 10.23 -3.72
C LYS A 69 11.92 9.61 -3.93
N GLU A 70 11.99 8.45 -4.57
CA GLU A 70 13.24 7.74 -4.84
C GLU A 70 14.18 8.57 -5.71
N ARG A 71 13.67 9.20 -6.79
CA ARG A 71 14.49 10.04 -7.67
C ARG A 71 15.19 11.17 -6.91
N LYS A 72 14.50 11.83 -5.99
CA LYS A 72 15.08 12.89 -5.15
C LYS A 72 16.04 12.33 -4.12
N LEU A 73 15.68 11.20 -3.49
CA LEU A 73 16.53 10.53 -2.51
C LEU A 73 17.88 10.16 -3.11
N TYR A 74 17.89 9.47 -4.26
CA TYR A 74 19.13 9.06 -4.92
C TYR A 74 19.94 10.26 -5.43
N ALA A 75 19.30 11.29 -5.97
CA ALA A 75 20.02 12.52 -6.35
C ALA A 75 20.76 13.15 -5.16
N ILE A 76 20.18 13.11 -3.95
CA ILE A 76 20.82 13.62 -2.73
C ILE A 76 21.92 12.68 -2.25
N ILE A 77 21.71 11.36 -2.29
CA ILE A 77 22.73 10.37 -1.90
C ILE A 77 23.96 10.47 -2.81
N ASP A 78 23.75 10.61 -4.12
CA ASP A 78 24.83 10.77 -5.10
C ASP A 78 25.59 12.07 -4.85
N ALA A 79 24.87 13.18 -4.64
CA ALA A 79 25.49 14.47 -4.30
C ALA A 79 26.23 14.41 -2.96
N PHE A 80 25.69 13.76 -1.94
CA PHE A 80 26.33 13.58 -0.65
C PHE A 80 27.66 12.81 -0.78
N THR A 81 27.66 11.74 -1.59
CA THR A 81 28.86 10.95 -1.85
C THR A 81 29.88 11.75 -2.66
N GLN A 82 29.44 12.43 -3.73
CA GLN A 82 30.29 13.25 -4.59
C GLN A 82 31.00 14.38 -3.82
N ASN A 83 30.36 14.93 -2.78
CA ASN A 83 30.89 16.03 -1.98
C ASN A 83 31.57 15.59 -0.67
N ASN A 84 31.84 14.29 -0.48
CA ASN A 84 32.36 13.75 0.79
C ASN A 84 31.55 14.23 2.01
N GLY A 85 30.22 14.23 1.91
CA GLY A 85 29.33 14.83 2.92
C GLY A 85 29.45 14.23 4.31
N HIS A 86 30.01 13.02 4.43
CA HIS A 86 30.33 12.39 5.71
C HIS A 86 31.33 13.20 6.55
N LEU A 87 32.17 14.06 5.94
CA LEU A 87 33.07 14.97 6.65
C LEU A 87 32.34 16.15 7.31
N GLY A 88 31.09 16.41 6.92
CA GLY A 88 30.27 17.52 7.44
C GLY A 88 29.45 17.16 8.68
N VAL A 89 29.58 15.95 9.22
CA VAL A 89 28.90 15.58 10.47
C VAL A 89 29.52 16.29 11.68
N THR A 90 28.73 16.55 12.72
CA THR A 90 29.17 17.32 13.89
C THR A 90 30.22 16.59 14.73
N ASP A 91 30.16 15.25 14.80
CA ASP A 91 31.06 14.42 15.59
C ASP A 91 31.22 13.05 14.92
N ALA A 92 32.46 12.55 14.84
CA ALA A 92 32.75 11.24 14.24
C ALA A 92 32.10 10.08 15.00
N ARG A 93 31.78 10.24 16.29
CA ARG A 93 31.04 9.24 17.09
C ARG A 93 29.61 9.00 16.61
N TYR A 94 29.05 9.87 15.76
CA TYR A 94 27.74 9.62 15.13
C TYR A 94 27.81 8.50 14.08
N ILE A 95 28.99 8.29 13.49
CA ILE A 95 29.20 7.29 12.42
C ILE A 95 29.52 5.90 13.01
N ASN A 96 30.04 5.84 14.25
CA ASN A 96 30.47 4.62 14.94
C ASN A 96 29.40 4.10 15.91
#